data_AF-M0CC14-F1
#
_entry.id   AF-M0CC14-F1
#
_cell.length_a   1.000
_cell.length_b   1.000
_cell.length_c   1.000
_cell.angle_alpha   90.00
_cell.angle_beta   90.00
_cell.angle_gamma   90.00
#
_symmetry.space_group_name_H-M   'P 1'
#
loop_
_entity.id
_entity.type
_entity.pdbx_description
1 polymer ?
#
loop_
_entity_poly.entity_id
_entity_poly.type
_entity_poly.pdbx_seq_one_letter_code
_entity_poly.pdbx_strand_id
1 'polypeptide(L)'
;MTDSSWARTSLRIGVLEFRRSVRALRRNPLQAAMIGFGMLVPTLIGGLVAIAFAEQLGDIETFPAPDYARGLIALFWLFGVFLVGQRVVSARTRIEAEPFVLTTVPERTAAIGLVVAETFRLLAYLGPPAVLVTGICVVLFGSPAALVLVPLTALLFAATVAVTGSAAGYAVALLVATSPFVARHRTVLGTVASLLGMGGYFLAMGIGPFSFDQSSLAWLPIGWFADLALAGSGLLSAPLRWIGSLCSSAAVLSVGGLAVNRLTATLWFIDPVDVVADESDRNEDGAAEPIARRDALAAAAAPLPVPRLLSTPTRRVAEWSLLRTRRDPNRLTFLMIPLFAGGSAVVNAAVQAGSIKTVAAPLCAVALPWAVGSLFAMNPFGDEGAVLPVTLTAVPGCQYVRGLLVPGLLIGLPLVPLATGLATLVSPYALLERAGLIALSGFLTCVAVAITPLIGMTFPRFSAISVGRSRDVIPPRMTAVTLHAALTVVPGTVLAGLVLAPELTRAALAGLFGSLPAVLLELLAAATVDVVAAPADWFAALGDWIGSLDLAVLRFGGSGLVLFSGLLVAALSYRRAIGRFERYTTA
;
A
#
# COMPACT_ATOMS: atom_id res chain seq x y z
N MET A 1 24.49 35.90 -6.11
CA MET A 1 25.70 35.50 -5.37
C MET A 1 26.11 34.11 -5.85
N THR A 2 27.13 34.02 -6.71
CA THR A 2 27.68 32.75 -7.23
C THR A 2 28.64 32.16 -6.20
N ASP A 3 28.07 31.57 -5.16
CA ASP A 3 28.83 30.95 -4.10
C ASP A 3 29.56 29.70 -4.65
N SER A 4 30.88 29.74 -4.77
CA SER A 4 31.70 28.63 -5.31
C SER A 4 31.54 27.33 -4.51
N SER A 5 30.94 27.43 -3.32
CA SER A 5 30.64 26.31 -2.42
C SER A 5 29.30 25.61 -2.69
N TRP A 6 28.47 26.09 -3.65
CA TRP A 6 27.09 25.63 -3.83
C TRP A 6 26.95 24.10 -4.03
N ALA A 7 27.88 23.48 -4.77
CA ALA A 7 27.85 22.04 -5.02
C ALA A 7 28.14 21.24 -3.74
N ARG A 8 29.12 21.70 -2.95
CA ARG A 8 29.49 21.10 -1.66
C ARG A 8 28.35 21.23 -0.65
N THR A 9 27.69 22.40 -0.62
CA THR A 9 26.54 22.65 0.25
C THR A 9 25.34 21.78 -0.15
N SER A 10 25.06 21.64 -1.46
CA SER A 10 24.02 20.75 -1.98
C SER A 10 24.27 19.31 -1.54
N LEU A 11 25.51 18.82 -1.68
CA LEU A 11 25.88 17.47 -1.24
C LEU A 11 25.68 17.28 0.27
N ARG A 12 26.07 18.27 1.09
CA ARG A 12 25.87 18.22 2.55
C ARG A 12 24.38 18.13 2.93
N ILE A 13 23.53 18.92 2.28
CA ILE A 13 22.07 18.86 2.43
C ILE A 13 21.57 17.47 2.04
N GLY A 14 22.03 16.94 0.90
CA GLY A 14 21.64 15.61 0.43
C GLY A 14 22.02 14.48 1.39
N VAL A 15 23.25 14.50 1.91
CA VAL A 15 23.73 13.54 2.92
C VAL A 15 22.92 13.66 4.21
N LEU A 16 22.64 14.87 4.67
CA LEU A 16 21.83 15.09 5.88
C LEU A 16 20.42 14.52 5.72
N GLU A 17 19.77 14.80 4.59
CA GLU A 17 18.42 14.32 4.27
C GLU A 17 18.36 12.79 4.07
N PHE A 18 19.42 12.21 3.51
CA PHE A 18 19.58 10.76 3.44
C PHE A 18 19.75 10.14 4.84
N ARG A 19 20.67 10.68 5.66
CA ARG A 19 20.88 10.21 7.05
C ARG A 19 19.63 10.34 7.90
N ARG A 20 18.83 11.38 7.72
CA ARG A 20 17.51 11.52 8.35
C ARG A 20 16.58 10.37 7.94
N SER A 21 16.57 10.01 6.66
CA SER A 21 15.78 8.88 6.15
C SER A 21 16.21 7.55 6.78
N VAL A 22 17.52 7.31 6.88
CA VAL A 22 18.09 6.11 7.52
C VAL A 22 17.75 6.07 9.02
N ARG A 23 17.87 7.19 9.74
CA ARG A 23 17.50 7.27 11.16
C ARG A 23 16.01 7.01 11.38
N ALA A 24 15.15 7.54 10.52
CA ALA A 24 13.72 7.28 10.57
C ALA A 24 13.42 5.79 10.36
N LEU A 25 14.09 5.15 9.40
CA LEU A 25 13.94 3.72 9.15
C LEU A 25 14.40 2.87 10.35
N ARG A 26 15.54 3.21 10.97
CA ARG A 26 16.06 2.49 12.15
C ARG A 26 15.15 2.57 13.37
N ARG A 27 14.32 3.61 13.50
CA ARG A 27 13.33 3.72 14.57
C ARG A 27 12.15 2.75 14.39
N ASN A 28 11.97 2.19 13.20
CA ASN A 28 10.92 1.21 12.90
C ASN A 28 11.56 -0.11 12.44
N PRO A 29 11.93 -1.00 13.38
CA PRO A 29 12.70 -2.21 13.06
C PRO A 29 11.95 -3.15 12.12
N LEU A 30 10.61 -3.21 12.20
CA LEU A 30 9.80 -4.02 11.28
C LEU A 30 9.90 -3.49 9.84
N GLN A 31 9.76 -2.18 9.66
CA GLN A 31 9.89 -1.57 8.33
C GLN A 31 11.32 -1.71 7.77
N ALA A 32 12.33 -1.55 8.63
CA ALA A 32 13.72 -1.79 8.27
C ALA A 32 13.96 -3.24 7.85
N ALA A 33 13.40 -4.21 8.59
CA ALA A 33 13.49 -5.62 8.27
C ALA A 33 12.79 -5.97 6.95
N MET A 34 11.57 -5.46 6.71
CA MET A 34 10.84 -5.72 5.46
C MET A 34 11.58 -5.15 4.24
N ILE A 35 12.10 -3.91 4.35
CA ILE A 35 12.89 -3.30 3.28
C ILE A 35 14.20 -4.07 3.06
N GLY A 36 14.88 -4.42 4.15
CA GLY A 36 16.11 -5.21 4.10
C GLY A 36 15.88 -6.58 3.45
N PHE A 37 14.83 -7.29 3.83
CA PHE A 37 14.46 -8.59 3.28
C PHE A 37 14.13 -8.49 1.78
N GLY A 38 13.32 -7.50 1.38
CA GLY A 38 12.96 -7.28 -0.02
C GLY A 38 14.15 -6.95 -0.93
N MET A 39 15.25 -6.45 -0.36
CA MET A 39 16.48 -6.15 -1.09
C MET A 39 17.49 -7.31 -1.04
N LEU A 40 17.70 -7.89 0.14
CA LEU A 40 18.71 -8.93 0.38
C LEU A 40 18.31 -10.26 -0.24
N VAL A 41 17.04 -10.68 -0.11
CA VAL A 41 16.62 -12.01 -0.58
C VAL A 41 16.77 -12.16 -2.10
N PRO A 42 16.28 -11.23 -2.95
CA PRO A 42 16.50 -11.35 -4.39
C PRO A 42 17.99 -11.31 -4.77
N THR A 43 18.79 -10.50 -4.05
CA THR A 43 20.24 -10.42 -4.27
C THR A 43 20.91 -11.76 -3.90
N LEU A 44 20.56 -12.36 -2.75
CA LEU A 44 21.11 -13.63 -2.32
C LEU A 44 20.69 -14.78 -3.24
N ILE A 45 19.43 -14.81 -3.69
CA ILE A 45 18.94 -15.78 -4.68
C ILE A 45 19.72 -15.61 -5.99
N GLY A 46 19.88 -14.37 -6.48
CA GLY A 46 20.68 -14.09 -7.68
C GLY A 46 22.13 -14.54 -7.54
N GLY A 47 22.73 -14.35 -6.36
CA GLY A 47 24.08 -14.83 -6.07
C GLY A 47 24.17 -16.36 -6.00
N LEU A 48 23.18 -17.01 -5.39
CA LEU A 48 23.09 -18.47 -5.36
C LEU A 48 22.96 -19.05 -6.77
N VAL A 49 22.13 -18.44 -7.62
CA VAL A 49 22.00 -18.81 -9.04
C VAL A 49 23.34 -18.60 -9.75
N ALA A 50 24.01 -17.47 -9.55
CA ALA A 50 25.31 -17.22 -10.17
C ALA A 50 26.38 -18.23 -9.73
N ILE A 51 26.36 -18.69 -8.48
CA ILE A 51 27.26 -19.72 -7.97
C ILE A 51 26.88 -21.10 -8.54
N ALA A 52 25.60 -21.45 -8.53
CA ALA A 52 25.10 -22.75 -8.98
C ALA A 52 25.33 -22.97 -10.49
N PHE A 53 25.33 -21.89 -11.27
CA PHE A 53 25.53 -21.91 -12.72
C PHE A 53 26.85 -21.24 -13.13
N ALA A 54 27.85 -21.20 -12.25
CA ALA A 54 29.08 -20.45 -12.47
C ALA A 54 29.85 -20.90 -13.73
N GLU A 55 29.94 -22.21 -13.97
CA GLU A 55 30.59 -22.78 -15.17
C GLU A 55 29.84 -22.38 -16.43
N GLN A 56 28.52 -22.56 -16.46
CA GLN A 56 27.68 -22.23 -17.62
C GLN A 56 27.67 -20.72 -17.90
N LEU A 57 27.75 -19.89 -16.87
CA LEU A 57 27.85 -18.43 -17.00
C LEU A 57 29.23 -18.00 -17.49
N GLY A 58 30.31 -18.65 -17.04
CA GLY A 58 31.68 -18.35 -17.45
C GLY A 58 31.96 -18.61 -18.94
N ASP A 59 31.28 -19.60 -19.52
CA ASP A 59 31.39 -19.96 -20.94
C ASP A 59 30.60 -19.02 -21.88
N ILE A 60 29.86 -18.04 -21.35
CA ILE A 60 29.09 -17.09 -22.16
C ILE A 60 30.03 -16.07 -22.79
N GLU A 61 30.17 -16.12 -24.12
CA GLU A 61 30.93 -15.11 -24.88
C GLU A 61 30.07 -13.89 -25.27
N THR A 62 28.75 -14.07 -25.42
CA THR A 62 27.81 -13.00 -25.81
C THR A 62 26.51 -13.07 -25.03
N PHE A 63 25.95 -11.92 -24.66
CA PHE A 63 24.73 -11.87 -23.87
C PHE A 63 23.50 -12.27 -24.70
N PRO A 64 22.78 -13.34 -24.33
CA PRO A 64 21.58 -13.77 -25.04
C PRO A 64 20.43 -12.78 -24.76
N ALA A 65 19.79 -12.28 -25.81
CA ALA A 65 18.64 -11.34 -25.76
C ALA A 65 18.94 -9.94 -25.15
N PRO A 66 19.83 -9.14 -25.76
CA PRO A 66 20.16 -7.79 -25.28
C PRO A 66 18.95 -6.83 -25.36
N ASP A 67 18.03 -7.02 -26.32
CA ASP A 67 16.85 -6.16 -26.45
C ASP A 67 15.85 -6.35 -25.30
N TYR A 68 15.67 -7.58 -24.84
CA TYR A 68 14.86 -7.85 -23.66
C TYR A 68 15.45 -7.17 -22.42
N ALA A 69 16.76 -7.29 -22.18
CA ALA A 69 17.43 -6.65 -21.05
C ALA A 69 17.33 -5.12 -21.10
N ARG A 70 17.51 -4.50 -22.28
CA ARG A 70 17.33 -3.05 -22.48
C ARG A 70 15.90 -2.63 -22.14
N GLY A 71 14.90 -3.36 -22.63
CA GLY A 71 13.50 -3.11 -22.36
C GLY A 71 13.16 -3.20 -20.87
N LEU A 72 13.70 -4.22 -20.19
CA LEU A 72 13.54 -4.41 -18.76
C LEU A 72 14.13 -3.24 -17.96
N ILE A 73 15.33 -2.76 -18.33
CA ILE A 73 15.97 -1.61 -17.67
C ILE A 73 15.17 -0.32 -17.91
N ALA A 74 14.67 -0.11 -19.13
CA ALA A 74 13.79 1.03 -19.42
C ALA A 74 12.51 0.99 -18.57
N LEU A 75 11.93 -0.20 -18.38
CA LEU A 75 10.75 -0.40 -17.57
C LEU A 75 11.01 -0.16 -16.07
N PHE A 76 12.14 -0.64 -15.54
CA PHE A 76 12.57 -0.35 -14.17
C PHE A 76 12.87 1.14 -13.96
N TRP A 77 13.41 1.82 -14.98
CA TRP A 77 13.63 3.26 -14.92
C TRP A 77 12.30 4.02 -14.83
N LEU A 78 11.32 3.68 -15.66
CA LEU A 78 9.98 4.27 -15.61
C LEU A 78 9.31 4.05 -14.26
N PHE A 79 9.44 2.84 -13.70
CA PHE A 79 8.94 2.53 -12.37
C PHE A 79 9.63 3.36 -11.29
N GLY A 80 10.95 3.50 -11.35
CA GLY A 80 11.71 4.37 -10.47
C GLY A 80 11.24 5.83 -10.54
N VAL A 81 11.06 6.36 -11.75
CA VAL A 81 10.56 7.73 -11.98
C VAL A 81 9.17 7.91 -11.37
N PHE A 82 8.28 6.93 -11.57
CA PHE A 82 6.95 6.93 -10.96
C PHE A 82 7.02 6.95 -9.42
N LEU A 83 7.84 6.09 -8.80
CA LEU A 83 7.98 6.02 -7.35
C LEU A 83 8.56 7.30 -6.76
N VAL A 84 9.61 7.86 -7.37
CA VAL A 84 10.19 9.14 -6.95
C VAL A 84 9.19 10.27 -7.12
N GLY A 85 8.49 10.35 -8.26
CA GLY A 85 7.49 11.38 -8.52
C GLY A 85 6.34 11.33 -7.50
N GLN A 86 5.78 10.15 -7.25
CA GLN A 86 4.76 9.94 -6.23
C GLN A 86 5.24 10.37 -4.85
N ARG A 87 6.47 10.01 -4.47
CA ARG A 87 7.08 10.42 -3.21
C ARG A 87 7.24 11.94 -3.10
N VAL A 88 7.63 12.60 -4.19
CA VAL A 88 7.80 14.05 -4.22
C VAL A 88 6.46 14.75 -4.03
N VAL A 89 5.42 14.32 -4.77
CA VAL A 89 4.05 14.87 -4.67
C VAL A 89 3.41 14.63 -3.30
N SER A 90 3.64 13.47 -2.69
CA SER A 90 2.95 13.10 -1.44
C SER A 90 3.66 13.59 -0.18
N ALA A 91 4.98 13.61 -0.15
CA ALA A 91 5.75 13.75 1.09
C ALA A 91 6.82 14.85 1.08
N ARG A 92 7.08 15.50 -0.06
CA ARG A 92 8.20 16.44 -0.24
C ARG A 92 7.85 17.65 -1.11
N THR A 93 6.59 18.04 -1.20
CA THR A 93 6.19 19.23 -1.97
C THR A 93 6.84 20.50 -1.44
N ARG A 94 7.01 20.59 -0.12
CA ARG A 94 7.74 21.66 0.59
C ARG A 94 8.87 21.09 1.44
N ILE A 95 9.90 21.90 1.66
CA ILE A 95 11.07 21.54 2.45
C ILE A 95 10.72 21.56 3.95
N GLU A 96 11.35 20.69 4.74
CA GLU A 96 11.22 20.74 6.18
C GLU A 96 11.91 22.00 6.74
N ALA A 97 11.20 22.73 7.61
CA ALA A 97 11.62 24.06 8.08
C ALA A 97 11.88 25.05 6.91
N GLU A 98 11.00 25.03 5.91
CA GLU A 98 11.07 25.86 4.69
C GLU A 98 11.47 27.32 4.96
N PRO A 99 10.88 28.07 5.91
CA PRO A 99 11.29 29.46 6.15
C PRO A 99 12.75 29.59 6.59
N PHE A 100 13.28 28.62 7.33
CA PHE A 100 14.68 28.63 7.76
C PHE A 100 15.63 28.21 6.64
N VAL A 101 15.27 27.21 5.84
CA VAL A 101 16.13 26.74 4.74
C VAL A 101 16.21 27.78 3.63
N LEU A 102 15.08 28.36 3.22
CA LEU A 102 15.02 29.33 2.12
C LEU A 102 15.64 30.70 2.48
N THR A 103 15.78 31.01 3.77
CA THR A 103 16.49 32.22 4.22
C THR A 103 17.99 32.00 4.41
N THR A 104 18.44 30.76 4.57
CA THR A 104 19.85 30.43 4.86
C THR A 104 20.63 29.96 3.64
N VAL A 105 19.97 29.37 2.64
CA VAL A 105 20.61 28.77 1.47
C VAL A 105 19.79 29.09 0.19
N PRO A 106 20.44 29.38 -0.96
CA PRO A 106 19.72 29.60 -2.22
C PRO A 106 18.83 28.40 -2.61
N GLU A 107 17.66 28.66 -3.22
CA GLU A 107 16.71 27.59 -3.54
C GLU A 107 17.32 26.50 -4.43
N ARG A 108 18.18 26.89 -5.38
CA ARG A 108 18.90 25.96 -6.25
C ARG A 108 19.71 24.93 -5.47
N THR A 109 20.41 25.36 -4.43
CA THR A 109 21.26 24.50 -3.61
C THR A 109 20.44 23.55 -2.76
N ALA A 110 19.30 24.01 -2.24
CA ALA A 110 18.35 23.17 -1.52
C ALA A 110 17.70 22.12 -2.46
N ALA A 111 17.25 22.53 -3.64
CA ALA A 111 16.62 21.66 -4.64
C ALA A 111 17.56 20.54 -5.11
N ILE A 112 18.81 20.90 -5.48
CA ILE A 112 19.81 19.91 -5.88
C ILE A 112 20.17 19.00 -4.71
N GLY A 113 20.26 19.53 -3.48
CA GLY A 113 20.47 18.71 -2.29
C GLY A 113 19.38 17.66 -2.07
N LEU A 114 18.12 17.99 -2.32
CA LEU A 114 17.01 17.04 -2.25
C LEU A 114 17.09 15.95 -3.31
N VAL A 115 17.46 16.30 -4.55
CA VAL A 115 17.71 15.33 -5.63
C VAL A 115 18.85 14.39 -5.26
N VAL A 116 19.96 14.92 -4.75
CA VAL A 116 21.11 14.12 -4.26
C VAL A 116 20.67 13.15 -3.15
N ALA A 117 19.81 13.60 -2.24
CA ALA A 117 19.25 12.73 -1.21
C ALA A 117 18.45 11.57 -1.81
N GLU A 118 17.68 11.81 -2.87
CA GLU A 118 16.92 10.76 -3.55
C GLU A 118 17.83 9.80 -4.31
N THR A 119 18.87 10.30 -4.97
CA THR A 119 19.91 9.47 -5.59
C THR A 119 20.55 8.53 -4.56
N PHE A 120 20.89 9.01 -3.36
CA PHE A 120 21.41 8.14 -2.30
C PHE A 120 20.39 7.12 -1.79
N ARG A 121 19.09 7.46 -1.76
CA ARG A 121 18.04 6.50 -1.41
C ARG A 121 17.96 5.39 -2.46
N LEU A 122 17.95 5.73 -3.74
CA LEU A 122 17.94 4.76 -4.84
C LEU A 122 19.19 3.89 -4.85
N LEU A 123 20.37 4.49 -4.64
CA LEU A 123 21.63 3.74 -4.51
C LEU A 123 21.63 2.80 -3.31
N ALA A 124 20.96 3.14 -2.21
CA ALA A 124 20.84 2.22 -1.09
C ALA A 124 20.07 0.95 -1.46
N TYR A 125 19.10 1.03 -2.41
CA TYR A 125 18.37 -0.14 -2.94
C TYR A 125 19.14 -0.86 -4.06
N LEU A 126 19.81 -0.11 -4.95
CA LEU A 126 20.56 -0.66 -6.08
C LEU A 126 21.95 -1.19 -5.68
N GLY A 127 22.47 -0.80 -4.52
CA GLY A 127 23.82 -1.10 -4.05
C GLY A 127 24.11 -2.59 -3.98
N PRO A 128 23.34 -3.40 -3.23
CA PRO A 128 23.58 -4.84 -3.12
C PRO A 128 23.54 -5.59 -4.46
N PRO A 129 22.52 -5.41 -5.34
CA PRO A 129 22.53 -6.08 -6.64
C PRO A 129 23.67 -5.56 -7.53
N ALA A 130 24.02 -4.27 -7.46
CA ALA A 130 25.17 -3.74 -8.22
C ALA A 130 26.49 -4.38 -7.76
N VAL A 131 26.73 -4.49 -6.45
CA VAL A 131 27.92 -5.15 -5.89
C VAL A 131 27.99 -6.62 -6.32
N LEU A 132 26.86 -7.33 -6.27
CA LEU A 132 26.78 -8.71 -6.74
C LEU A 132 27.13 -8.82 -8.23
N VAL A 133 26.52 -8.01 -9.09
CA VAL A 133 26.78 -8.03 -10.54
C VAL A 133 28.23 -7.65 -10.84
N THR A 134 28.80 -6.67 -10.13
CA THR A 134 30.23 -6.36 -10.22
C THR A 134 31.09 -7.56 -9.87
N GLY A 135 30.79 -8.25 -8.75
CA GLY A 135 31.51 -9.45 -8.32
C GLY A 135 31.46 -10.57 -9.35
N ILE A 136 30.26 -10.85 -9.90
CA ILE A 136 30.06 -11.82 -10.97
C ILE A 136 30.93 -11.46 -12.18
N CYS A 137 30.94 -10.20 -12.60
CA CYS A 137 31.71 -9.79 -13.78
C CYS A 137 33.22 -9.87 -13.58
N VAL A 138 33.72 -9.56 -12.39
CA VAL A 138 35.15 -9.65 -12.09
C VAL A 138 35.59 -11.10 -11.96
N VAL A 139 34.81 -11.94 -11.27
CA VAL A 139 35.19 -13.32 -10.94
C VAL A 139 34.94 -14.27 -12.11
N LEU A 140 33.77 -14.21 -12.75
CA LEU A 140 33.41 -15.15 -13.83
C LEU A 140 33.90 -14.69 -15.20
N PHE A 141 33.79 -13.38 -15.51
CA PHE A 141 34.19 -12.85 -16.83
C PHE A 141 35.60 -12.24 -16.84
N GLY A 142 36.31 -12.24 -15.71
CA GLY A 142 37.70 -11.75 -15.64
C GLY A 142 37.87 -10.27 -15.99
N SER A 143 36.80 -9.47 -15.98
CA SER A 143 36.83 -8.09 -16.46
C SER A 143 37.02 -7.08 -15.33
N PRO A 144 38.21 -6.48 -15.15
CA PRO A 144 38.43 -5.46 -14.12
C PRO A 144 37.66 -4.16 -14.41
N ALA A 145 37.26 -3.91 -15.67
CA ALA A 145 36.47 -2.74 -16.04
C ALA A 145 35.10 -2.69 -15.32
N ALA A 146 34.56 -3.86 -14.93
CA ALA A 146 33.32 -3.96 -14.17
C ALA A 146 33.36 -3.23 -12.81
N LEU A 147 34.55 -3.09 -12.20
CA LEU A 147 34.73 -2.35 -10.95
C LEU A 147 34.34 -0.88 -11.05
N VAL A 148 34.36 -0.32 -12.27
CA VAL A 148 34.02 1.08 -12.54
C VAL A 148 32.71 1.19 -13.29
N LEU A 149 32.53 0.44 -14.38
CA LEU A 149 31.40 0.62 -15.29
C LEU A 149 30.06 0.17 -14.68
N VAL A 150 30.03 -0.89 -13.88
CA VAL A 150 28.78 -1.34 -13.23
C VAL A 150 28.33 -0.36 -12.13
N PRO A 151 29.18 0.08 -11.18
CA PRO A 151 28.80 1.12 -10.22
C PRO A 151 28.45 2.47 -10.87
N LEU A 152 29.17 2.85 -11.93
CA LEU A 152 28.84 4.06 -12.70
C LEU A 152 27.45 3.96 -13.34
N THR A 153 27.11 2.80 -13.90
CA THR A 153 25.79 2.53 -14.47
C THR A 153 24.71 2.67 -13.40
N ALA A 154 24.89 2.05 -12.23
CA ALA A 154 23.94 2.17 -11.11
C ALA A 154 23.78 3.63 -10.64
N LEU A 155 24.87 4.40 -10.59
CA LEU A 155 24.87 5.81 -10.23
C LEU A 155 24.10 6.66 -11.25
N LEU A 156 24.38 6.51 -12.55
CA LEU A 156 23.72 7.27 -13.60
C LEU A 156 22.24 6.91 -13.71
N PHE A 157 21.91 5.62 -13.60
CA PHE A 157 20.54 5.15 -13.53
C PHE A 157 19.80 5.80 -12.34
N ALA A 158 20.36 5.72 -11.13
CA ALA A 158 19.77 6.32 -9.94
C ALA A 158 19.61 7.84 -10.07
N ALA A 159 20.63 8.54 -10.59
CA ALA A 159 20.61 9.98 -10.73
C ALA A 159 19.58 10.45 -11.76
N THR A 160 19.48 9.78 -12.91
CA THR A 160 18.48 10.12 -13.94
C THR A 160 17.06 9.83 -13.48
N VAL A 161 16.84 8.71 -12.77
CA VAL A 161 15.56 8.42 -12.10
C VAL A 161 15.20 9.50 -11.09
N ALA A 162 16.14 9.85 -10.20
CA ALA A 162 15.91 10.86 -9.17
C ALA A 162 15.57 12.23 -9.76
N VAL A 163 16.30 12.68 -10.77
CA VAL A 163 16.09 13.98 -11.43
C VAL A 163 14.75 13.99 -12.16
N THR A 164 14.47 13.01 -13.01
CA THR A 164 13.24 12.99 -13.81
C THR A 164 12.01 12.79 -12.93
N GLY A 165 12.07 11.87 -11.96
CA GLY A 165 10.99 11.66 -10.99
C GLY A 165 10.73 12.91 -10.17
N SER A 166 11.78 13.61 -9.71
CA SER A 166 11.62 14.86 -8.97
C SER A 166 11.02 15.96 -9.83
N ALA A 167 11.48 16.12 -11.08
CA ALA A 167 10.92 17.09 -12.01
C ALA A 167 9.42 16.83 -12.26
N ALA A 168 9.05 15.58 -12.55
CA ALA A 168 7.66 15.17 -12.74
C ALA A 168 6.82 15.43 -11.47
N GLY A 169 7.35 15.08 -10.30
CA GLY A 169 6.68 15.28 -9.03
C GLY A 169 6.45 16.76 -8.70
N TYR A 170 7.46 17.61 -8.89
CA TYR A 170 7.31 19.06 -8.69
C TYR A 170 6.39 19.70 -9.73
N ALA A 171 6.39 19.22 -10.98
CA ALA A 171 5.45 19.69 -12.00
C ALA A 171 3.99 19.40 -11.61
N VAL A 172 3.71 18.18 -11.13
CA VAL A 172 2.39 17.83 -10.60
C VAL A 172 2.05 18.64 -9.36
N ALA A 173 2.99 18.82 -8.43
CA ALA A 173 2.77 19.64 -7.23
C ALA A 173 2.45 21.10 -7.59
N LEU A 174 3.13 21.66 -8.59
CA LEU A 174 2.87 23.00 -9.10
C LEU A 174 1.51 23.08 -9.78
N LEU A 175 1.13 22.08 -10.58
CA LEU A 175 -0.20 21.98 -11.19
C LEU A 175 -1.31 21.98 -10.13
N VAL A 176 -1.13 21.22 -9.04
CA VAL A 176 -2.04 21.20 -7.89
C VAL A 176 -2.07 22.55 -7.18
N ALA A 177 -0.93 23.25 -7.07
CA ALA A 177 -0.86 24.55 -6.40
C ALA A 177 -1.45 25.70 -7.23
N THR A 178 -1.43 25.60 -8.56
CA THR A 178 -1.82 26.67 -9.50
C THR A 178 -3.22 26.52 -10.08
N SER A 179 -3.72 25.29 -10.23
CA SER A 179 -5.02 25.03 -10.86
C SER A 179 -6.12 24.72 -9.84
N PRO A 180 -7.18 25.55 -9.74
CA PRO A 180 -8.30 25.31 -8.84
C PRO A 180 -9.01 23.97 -9.11
N PHE A 181 -9.12 23.58 -10.38
CA PHE A 181 -9.76 22.33 -10.77
C PHE A 181 -8.97 21.10 -10.29
N VAL A 182 -7.64 21.12 -10.49
CA VAL A 182 -6.76 20.04 -10.07
C VAL A 182 -6.68 19.97 -8.55
N ALA A 183 -6.57 21.11 -7.88
CA ALA A 183 -6.60 21.18 -6.42
C ALA A 183 -7.88 20.56 -5.84
N ARG A 184 -9.04 20.86 -6.44
CA ARG A 184 -10.35 20.31 -6.04
C ARG A 184 -10.45 18.80 -6.24
N HIS A 185 -9.90 18.29 -7.34
CA HIS A 185 -9.99 16.86 -7.71
C HIS A 185 -8.70 16.08 -7.45
N ARG A 186 -7.77 16.61 -6.66
CA ARG A 186 -6.42 16.05 -6.48
C ARG A 186 -6.41 14.59 -6.06
N THR A 187 -7.37 14.18 -5.23
CA THR A 187 -7.48 12.80 -4.76
C THR A 187 -7.91 11.88 -5.90
N VAL A 188 -8.97 12.24 -6.63
CA VAL A 188 -9.49 11.44 -7.76
C VAL A 188 -8.44 11.34 -8.87
N LEU A 189 -7.89 12.48 -9.30
CA LEU A 189 -6.86 12.53 -10.34
C LEU A 189 -5.60 11.78 -9.91
N GLY A 190 -5.16 11.95 -8.65
CA GLY A 190 -4.02 11.24 -8.10
C GLY A 190 -4.23 9.73 -8.04
N THR A 191 -5.42 9.27 -7.62
CA THR A 191 -5.77 7.85 -7.61
C THR A 191 -5.82 7.27 -9.03
N VAL A 192 -6.49 7.94 -9.97
CA VAL A 192 -6.57 7.49 -11.38
C VAL A 192 -5.17 7.46 -12.01
N ALA A 193 -4.35 8.49 -11.83
CA ALA A 193 -2.99 8.53 -12.36
C ALA A 193 -2.11 7.42 -11.75
N SER A 194 -2.27 7.13 -10.45
CA SER A 194 -1.53 6.05 -9.79
C SER A 194 -1.97 4.67 -10.29
N LEU A 195 -3.27 4.46 -10.50
CA LEU A 195 -3.82 3.22 -11.07
C LEU A 195 -3.36 3.01 -12.50
N LEU A 196 -3.38 4.06 -13.34
CA LEU A 196 -2.89 3.99 -14.71
C LEU A 196 -1.38 3.75 -14.77
N GLY A 197 -0.60 4.44 -13.94
CA GLY A 197 0.85 4.26 -13.87
C GLY A 197 1.24 2.86 -13.40
N MET A 198 0.67 2.40 -12.28
CA MET A 198 0.96 1.08 -11.72
C MET A 198 0.36 -0.06 -12.58
N GLY A 199 -0.87 0.11 -13.05
CA GLY A 199 -1.54 -0.86 -13.93
C GLY A 199 -0.81 -1.01 -15.26
N GLY A 200 -0.41 0.10 -15.88
CA GLY A 200 0.41 0.09 -17.09
C GLY A 200 1.76 -0.58 -16.88
N TYR A 201 2.42 -0.33 -15.73
CA TYR A 201 3.65 -1.02 -15.36
C TYR A 201 3.47 -2.54 -15.24
N PHE A 202 2.43 -3.02 -14.56
CA PHE A 202 2.18 -4.46 -14.42
C PHE A 202 1.86 -5.13 -15.77
N LEU A 203 1.07 -4.48 -16.63
CA LEU A 203 0.85 -4.95 -17.99
C LEU A 203 2.16 -5.04 -18.79
N ALA A 204 3.01 -4.02 -18.67
CA ALA A 204 4.33 -4.00 -19.31
C ALA A 204 5.30 -5.06 -18.76
N MET A 205 5.15 -5.45 -17.49
CA MET A 205 5.87 -6.57 -16.88
C MET A 205 5.34 -7.95 -17.31
N GLY A 206 4.30 -8.01 -18.16
CA GLY A 206 3.67 -9.28 -18.56
C GLY A 206 2.79 -9.88 -17.47
N ILE A 207 2.50 -9.13 -16.41
CA ILE A 207 1.62 -9.56 -15.32
C ILE A 207 0.19 -9.18 -15.71
N GLY A 208 -0.48 -10.06 -16.45
CA GLY A 208 -1.88 -9.85 -16.86
C GLY A 208 -2.29 -10.63 -18.10
N PRO A 209 -3.57 -10.54 -18.50
CA PRO A 209 -4.08 -11.22 -19.70
C PRO A 209 -3.55 -10.62 -21.01
N PHE A 210 -2.97 -9.42 -20.96
CA PHE A 210 -2.31 -8.76 -22.07
C PHE A 210 -0.83 -8.60 -21.71
N SER A 211 0.02 -9.46 -22.28
CA SER A 211 1.47 -9.37 -22.09
C SER A 211 2.09 -8.45 -23.15
N PHE A 212 2.87 -7.46 -22.71
CA PHE A 212 3.72 -6.68 -23.61
C PHE A 212 5.08 -7.35 -23.73
N ASP A 213 5.61 -7.42 -24.95
CA ASP A 213 7.00 -7.83 -25.18
C ASP A 213 7.94 -6.68 -24.79
N GLN A 214 8.76 -6.91 -23.78
CA GLN A 214 9.70 -5.93 -23.25
C GLN A 214 10.72 -5.50 -24.31
N SER A 215 11.03 -6.35 -25.30
CA SER A 215 11.94 -6.01 -26.40
C SER A 215 11.49 -4.75 -27.17
N SER A 216 10.18 -4.45 -27.18
CA SER A 216 9.60 -3.26 -27.82
C SER A 216 10.06 -1.94 -27.17
N LEU A 217 10.63 -1.97 -25.97
CA LEU A 217 11.18 -0.82 -25.27
C LEU A 217 12.71 -0.67 -25.47
N ALA A 218 13.36 -1.58 -26.19
CA ALA A 218 14.81 -1.58 -26.37
C ALA A 218 15.36 -0.36 -27.14
N TRP A 219 14.52 0.33 -27.91
CA TRP A 219 14.88 1.54 -28.65
C TRP A 219 15.04 2.77 -27.75
N LEU A 220 14.50 2.74 -26.52
CA LEU A 220 14.63 3.86 -25.59
C LEU A 220 16.10 4.02 -25.14
N PRO A 221 16.68 5.23 -25.23
CA PRO A 221 18.08 5.46 -24.82
C PRO A 221 18.41 5.07 -23.38
N ILE A 222 17.39 5.12 -22.51
CA ILE A 222 17.47 4.71 -21.11
C ILE A 222 17.72 3.19 -20.99
N GLY A 223 17.24 2.38 -21.94
CA GLY A 223 17.53 0.94 -21.99
C GLY A 223 19.01 0.64 -22.24
N TRP A 224 19.77 1.58 -22.83
CA TRP A 224 21.19 1.41 -23.14
C TRP A 224 22.09 1.44 -21.90
N PHE A 225 21.56 1.67 -20.70
CA PHE A 225 22.27 1.36 -19.46
C PHE A 225 22.62 -0.14 -19.36
N ALA A 226 21.85 -1.03 -20.02
CA ALA A 226 22.24 -2.44 -20.19
C ALA A 226 23.59 -2.54 -20.88
N ASP A 227 23.76 -1.79 -21.97
CA ASP A 227 24.98 -1.81 -22.78
C ASP A 227 26.18 -1.22 -22.01
N LEU A 228 25.98 -0.21 -21.15
CA LEU A 228 27.03 0.33 -20.29
C LEU A 228 27.49 -0.67 -19.21
N ALA A 229 26.55 -1.39 -18.60
CA ALA A 229 26.89 -2.46 -17.66
C ALA A 229 27.58 -3.65 -18.36
N LEU A 230 27.08 -4.06 -19.54
CA LEU A 230 27.66 -5.13 -20.34
C LEU A 230 29.06 -4.78 -20.85
N ALA A 231 29.33 -3.52 -21.22
CA ALA A 231 30.68 -3.05 -21.54
C ALA A 231 31.66 -3.28 -20.38
N GLY A 232 31.18 -3.23 -19.13
CA GLY A 232 31.93 -3.59 -17.94
C GLY A 232 32.25 -5.08 -17.84
N SER A 233 31.38 -5.96 -18.35
CA SER A 233 31.54 -7.42 -18.27
C SER A 233 32.50 -8.00 -19.31
N GLY A 234 32.84 -7.27 -20.37
CA GLY A 234 33.65 -7.79 -21.48
C GLY A 234 32.85 -8.57 -22.55
N LEU A 235 31.57 -8.85 -22.29
CA LEU A 235 30.63 -9.36 -23.28
C LEU A 235 30.44 -8.31 -24.39
N LEU A 236 30.54 -8.73 -25.66
CA LEU A 236 30.50 -7.83 -26.84
C LEU A 236 29.36 -6.79 -26.73
N SER A 237 29.74 -5.53 -26.52
CA SER A 237 28.82 -4.38 -26.48
C SER A 237 28.98 -3.54 -27.75
N ALA A 238 27.87 -3.13 -28.37
CA ALA A 238 27.94 -2.20 -29.51
C ALA A 238 28.45 -0.82 -29.00
N PRO A 239 29.63 -0.34 -29.44
CA PRO A 239 30.32 0.78 -28.82
C PRO A 239 29.52 2.10 -28.85
N LEU A 240 28.62 2.25 -29.82
CA LEU A 240 27.81 3.46 -29.99
C LEU A 240 26.75 3.63 -28.90
N ARG A 241 26.22 2.53 -28.33
CA ARG A 241 25.06 2.56 -27.43
C ARG A 241 25.43 2.90 -25.99
N TRP A 242 26.55 2.39 -25.49
CA TRP A 242 27.01 2.78 -24.14
C TRP A 242 27.46 4.25 -24.10
N ILE A 243 28.08 4.77 -25.17
CA ILE A 243 28.34 6.22 -25.33
C ILE A 243 27.01 7.00 -25.33
N GLY A 244 26.01 6.51 -26.09
CA GLY A 244 24.66 7.07 -26.07
C GLY A 244 24.02 7.12 -24.67
N SER A 245 24.27 6.12 -23.82
CA SER A 245 23.79 6.12 -22.42
C SER A 245 24.43 7.23 -21.58
N LEU A 246 25.72 7.53 -21.80
CA LEU A 246 26.41 8.63 -21.13
C LEU A 246 25.89 9.99 -21.60
N CYS A 247 25.75 10.18 -22.93
CA CYS A 247 25.23 11.41 -23.51
C CYS A 247 23.78 11.68 -23.09
N SER A 248 22.92 10.66 -23.14
CA SER A 248 21.52 10.78 -22.69
C SER A 248 21.42 11.06 -21.19
N SER A 249 22.26 10.43 -20.36
CA SER A 249 22.36 10.75 -18.93
C SER A 249 22.76 12.21 -18.71
N ALA A 250 23.79 12.70 -19.39
CA ALA A 250 24.22 14.09 -19.29
C ALA A 250 23.11 15.07 -19.69
N ALA A 251 22.38 14.77 -20.78
CA ALA A 251 21.24 15.57 -21.22
C ALA A 251 20.11 15.58 -20.18
N VAL A 252 19.70 14.41 -19.67
CA VAL A 252 18.63 14.28 -18.66
C VAL A 252 19.01 14.99 -17.36
N LEU A 253 20.24 14.80 -16.87
CA LEU A 253 20.69 15.45 -15.63
C LEU A 253 20.76 16.98 -15.79
N SER A 254 21.17 17.47 -16.96
CA SER A 254 21.27 18.92 -17.23
C SER A 254 19.89 19.55 -17.38
N VAL A 255 19.06 19.03 -18.31
CA VAL A 255 17.72 19.57 -18.58
C VAL A 255 16.80 19.35 -17.39
N GLY A 256 16.80 18.14 -16.83
CA GLY A 256 15.99 17.81 -15.67
C GLY A 256 16.44 18.55 -14.42
N GLY A 257 17.74 18.77 -14.21
CA GLY A 257 18.24 19.60 -13.11
C GLY A 257 17.79 21.07 -13.22
N LEU A 258 17.78 21.62 -14.44
CA LEU A 258 17.23 22.95 -14.71
C LEU A 258 15.71 22.99 -14.48
N ALA A 259 14.99 21.96 -14.92
CA ALA A 259 13.55 21.84 -14.71
C ALA A 259 13.22 21.76 -13.21
N VAL A 260 13.91 20.92 -12.44
CA VAL A 260 13.75 20.84 -10.98
C VAL A 260 13.96 22.21 -10.36
N ASN A 261 15.07 22.89 -10.69
CA ASN A 261 15.37 24.21 -10.14
C ASN A 261 14.26 25.24 -10.43
N ARG A 262 13.77 25.28 -11.68
CA ARG A 262 12.69 26.19 -12.08
C ARG A 262 11.39 25.86 -11.37
N LEU A 263 11.00 24.59 -11.37
CA LEU A 263 9.76 24.13 -10.76
C LEU A 263 9.75 24.37 -9.24
N THR A 264 10.86 24.11 -8.55
CA THR A 264 10.96 24.34 -7.10
C THR A 264 10.96 25.82 -6.77
N ALA A 265 11.66 26.65 -7.54
CA ALA A 265 11.64 28.09 -7.35
C ALA A 265 10.20 28.64 -7.48
N THR A 266 9.47 28.24 -8.52
CA THR A 266 8.07 28.66 -8.64
C THR A 266 7.20 28.08 -7.53
N LEU A 267 7.33 26.79 -7.21
CA LEU A 267 6.46 26.12 -6.24
C LEU A 267 6.64 26.63 -4.80
N TRP A 268 7.87 26.96 -4.38
CA TRP A 268 8.13 27.39 -3.01
C TRP A 268 7.76 28.84 -2.74
N PHE A 269 7.80 29.68 -3.78
CA PHE A 269 7.48 31.11 -3.68
C PHE A 269 6.07 31.49 -4.15
N ILE A 270 5.27 30.54 -4.65
CA ILE A 270 3.88 30.79 -5.01
C ILE A 270 2.95 30.64 -3.80
N ASP A 271 1.96 31.52 -3.71
CA ASP A 271 0.81 31.32 -2.84
C ASP A 271 -0.14 30.31 -3.49
N PRO A 272 -0.33 29.12 -2.89
CA PRO A 272 -1.16 28.08 -3.48
C PRO A 272 -2.63 28.50 -3.51
N VAL A 273 -3.37 28.05 -4.53
CA VAL A 273 -4.82 28.25 -4.61
C VAL A 273 -5.49 27.64 -3.37
N ASP A 274 -6.15 28.48 -2.57
CA ASP A 274 -6.97 28.02 -1.45
C ASP A 274 -8.40 27.75 -1.91
N VAL A 275 -8.68 26.47 -2.21
CA VAL A 275 -10.02 26.03 -2.63
C VAL A 275 -11.02 26.12 -1.47
N VAL A 276 -10.56 26.21 -0.22
CA VAL A 276 -11.44 26.31 0.97
C VAL A 276 -11.87 27.76 1.19
N ALA A 277 -10.98 28.73 0.96
CA ALA A 277 -11.30 30.16 1.07
C ALA A 277 -12.23 30.65 -0.06
N ASP A 278 -12.06 30.14 -1.29
CA ASP A 278 -12.91 30.50 -2.43
C ASP A 278 -14.36 29.97 -2.28
N GLU A 279 -14.56 28.91 -1.47
CA GLU A 279 -15.88 28.44 -1.05
C GLU A 279 -16.48 29.26 0.12
N SER A 280 -15.66 29.89 0.97
CA SER A 280 -16.16 30.80 2.02
C SER A 280 -16.53 32.17 1.46
N ASP A 281 -15.68 32.77 0.60
CA ASP A 281 -15.89 34.12 0.08
C ASP A 281 -17.12 34.19 -0.85
N ARG A 282 -17.37 33.16 -1.66
CA ARG A 282 -18.61 33.04 -2.45
C ARG A 282 -19.88 32.92 -1.60
N ASN A 283 -19.76 32.51 -0.34
CA ASN A 283 -20.89 32.40 0.59
C ASN A 283 -21.05 33.65 1.48
N GLU A 284 -20.07 34.57 1.52
CA GLU A 284 -20.15 35.82 2.30
C GLU A 284 -20.86 36.95 1.55
N ASP A 285 -20.81 36.97 0.21
CA ASP A 285 -21.56 37.93 -0.62
C ASP A 285 -23.07 37.63 -0.72
N GLY A 286 -23.53 36.50 -0.17
CA GLY A 286 -24.93 36.17 0.00
C GLY A 286 -25.37 36.44 1.43
N ALA A 287 -26.17 37.49 1.65
CA ALA A 287 -26.75 37.89 2.93
C ALA A 287 -27.00 36.70 3.90
N ALA A 288 -26.24 36.68 4.99
CA ALA A 288 -26.25 35.60 5.98
C ALA A 288 -27.63 35.45 6.65
N GLU A 289 -28.45 34.52 6.16
CA GLU A 289 -29.57 34.00 6.94
C GLU A 289 -29.03 33.15 8.12
N PRO A 290 -29.52 33.35 9.36
CA PRO A 290 -29.03 32.65 10.56
C PRO A 290 -29.21 31.12 10.56
N ILE A 291 -29.81 30.56 9.51
CA ILE A 291 -30.14 29.14 9.36
C ILE A 291 -28.93 28.33 8.85
N ALA A 292 -27.98 28.95 8.15
CA ALA A 292 -26.87 28.27 7.45
C ALA A 292 -25.80 27.63 8.38
N ARG A 293 -25.59 28.17 9.59
CA ARG A 293 -24.55 27.66 10.50
C ARG A 293 -24.82 26.24 11.00
N ARG A 294 -26.09 25.80 10.98
CA ARG A 294 -26.49 24.47 11.42
C ARG A 294 -26.03 23.35 10.49
N ASP A 295 -25.65 23.60 9.23
CA ASP A 295 -25.26 22.53 8.29
C ASP A 295 -23.83 22.64 7.72
N ALA A 296 -22.98 23.47 8.31
CA ALA A 296 -21.57 23.57 7.93
C ALA A 296 -20.81 22.22 8.00
N LEU A 297 -21.11 21.36 8.98
CA LEU A 297 -20.51 20.03 9.07
C LEU A 297 -21.00 19.09 7.96
N ALA A 298 -22.29 19.17 7.61
CA ALA A 298 -22.86 18.39 6.52
C ALA A 298 -22.27 18.83 5.17
N ALA A 299 -22.10 20.15 4.96
CA ALA A 299 -21.41 20.71 3.81
C ALA A 299 -19.93 20.27 3.76
N ALA A 300 -19.24 20.27 4.90
CA ALA A 300 -17.85 19.82 4.96
C ALA A 300 -17.69 18.31 4.68
N ALA A 301 -18.69 17.50 5.03
CA ALA A 301 -18.71 16.06 4.75
C ALA A 301 -19.10 15.71 3.29
N ALA A 302 -19.59 16.69 2.51
CA ALA A 302 -19.88 16.52 1.09
C ALA A 302 -18.65 16.01 0.31
N PRO A 303 -18.82 15.22 -0.77
CA PRO A 303 -20.07 14.93 -1.47
C PRO A 303 -20.83 13.68 -0.98
N LEU A 304 -20.47 13.09 0.16
CA LEU A 304 -21.16 11.89 0.69
C LEU A 304 -22.31 12.32 1.61
N PRO A 305 -23.58 12.37 1.13
CA PRO A 305 -24.69 12.79 1.96
C PRO A 305 -25.00 11.72 3.00
N VAL A 306 -24.94 12.08 4.28
CA VAL A 306 -25.44 11.21 5.34
C VAL A 306 -26.97 11.30 5.39
N PRO A 307 -27.72 10.17 5.39
CA PRO A 307 -29.17 10.18 5.30
C PRO A 307 -29.83 11.01 6.40
N ARG A 308 -30.76 11.92 6.01
CA ARG A 308 -31.51 12.77 6.95
C ARG A 308 -32.49 12.00 7.84
N LEU A 309 -32.81 10.75 7.49
CA LEU A 309 -33.67 9.86 8.28
C LEU A 309 -33.01 9.43 9.60
N LEU A 310 -31.68 9.56 9.72
CA LEU A 310 -30.96 9.26 10.94
C LEU A 310 -31.15 10.39 11.97
N SER A 311 -31.14 10.04 13.26
CA SER A 311 -31.19 11.06 14.31
C SER A 311 -30.01 12.03 14.20
N THR A 312 -30.23 13.29 14.54
CA THR A 312 -29.22 14.35 14.42
C THR A 312 -27.87 13.96 15.03
N PRO A 313 -27.78 13.38 16.25
CA PRO A 313 -26.48 13.05 16.82
C PRO A 313 -25.78 11.90 16.09
N THR A 314 -26.53 10.88 15.64
CA THR A 314 -26.00 9.80 14.80
C THR A 314 -25.41 10.37 13.51
N ARG A 315 -26.15 11.30 12.87
CA ARG A 315 -25.74 11.96 11.64
C ARG A 315 -24.47 12.79 11.84
N ARG A 316 -24.38 13.57 12.92
CA ARG A 316 -23.21 14.41 13.23
C ARG A 316 -21.96 13.58 13.49
N VAL A 317 -22.07 12.46 14.22
CA VAL A 317 -20.94 11.54 14.43
C VAL A 317 -20.48 10.93 13.10
N ALA A 318 -21.42 10.56 12.21
CA ALA A 318 -21.10 10.03 10.89
C ALA A 318 -20.41 11.07 9.98
N GLU A 319 -20.96 12.28 9.88
CA GLU A 319 -20.38 13.41 9.12
C GLU A 319 -18.98 13.76 9.65
N TRP A 320 -18.81 13.80 10.97
CA TRP A 320 -17.53 14.07 11.61
C TRP A 320 -16.50 12.97 11.33
N SER A 321 -16.89 11.70 11.42
CA SER A 321 -16.03 10.56 11.10
C SER A 321 -15.56 10.60 9.63
N LEU A 322 -16.46 10.90 8.70
CA LEU A 322 -16.15 11.11 7.28
C LEU A 322 -15.15 12.24 7.09
N LEU A 323 -15.43 13.41 7.67
CA LEU A 323 -14.58 14.59 7.56
C LEU A 323 -13.17 14.33 8.12
N ARG A 324 -13.08 13.64 9.26
CA ARG A 324 -11.80 13.27 9.88
C ARG A 324 -11.01 12.32 8.98
N THR A 325 -11.63 11.29 8.40
CA THR A 325 -10.95 10.39 7.45
C THR A 325 -10.45 11.14 6.22
N ARG A 326 -11.24 12.10 5.72
CA ARG A 326 -10.87 12.91 4.55
C ARG A 326 -9.72 13.87 4.85
N ARG A 327 -9.68 14.46 6.05
CA ARG A 327 -8.65 15.42 6.45
C ARG A 327 -7.33 14.76 6.86
N ASP A 328 -7.38 13.55 7.41
CA ASP A 328 -6.19 12.79 7.77
C ASP A 328 -6.22 11.37 7.17
N PRO A 329 -6.03 11.23 5.84
CA PRO A 329 -6.02 9.91 5.19
C PRO A 329 -4.79 9.08 5.57
N ASN A 330 -3.73 9.68 6.12
CA ASN A 330 -2.49 8.99 6.48
C ASN A 330 -2.71 7.90 7.54
N ARG A 331 -3.77 8.00 8.34
CA ARG A 331 -4.18 6.95 9.28
C ARG A 331 -4.56 5.64 8.59
N LEU A 332 -5.00 5.70 7.34
CA LEU A 332 -5.36 4.53 6.53
C LEU A 332 -4.14 3.80 5.96
N THR A 333 -2.96 4.44 5.92
CA THR A 333 -1.72 3.80 5.44
C THR A 333 -1.38 2.54 6.24
N PHE A 334 -1.79 2.47 7.51
CA PHE A 334 -1.60 1.27 8.32
C PHE A 334 -2.43 0.08 7.86
N LEU A 335 -3.59 0.32 7.22
CA LEU A 335 -4.41 -0.73 6.62
C LEU A 335 -3.75 -1.28 5.35
N MET A 336 -2.91 -0.49 4.69
CA MET A 336 -2.17 -0.93 3.52
C MET A 336 -1.15 -2.01 3.86
N ILE A 337 -0.58 -2.02 5.08
CA ILE A 337 0.43 -3.03 5.47
C ILE A 337 -0.15 -4.46 5.38
N PRO A 338 -1.25 -4.81 6.09
CA PRO A 338 -1.86 -6.13 5.95
C PRO A 338 -2.44 -6.38 4.55
N LEU A 339 -2.98 -5.35 3.88
CA LEU A 339 -3.50 -5.50 2.52
C LEU A 339 -2.39 -5.87 1.52
N PHE A 340 -1.23 -5.22 1.59
CA PHE A 340 -0.08 -5.56 0.76
C PHE A 340 0.53 -6.88 1.20
N ALA A 341 0.81 -7.09 2.50
CA ALA A 341 1.44 -8.31 2.97
C ALA A 341 0.61 -9.56 2.64
N GLY A 342 -0.68 -9.56 2.98
CA GLY A 342 -1.57 -10.69 2.72
C GLY A 342 -2.07 -10.74 1.28
N GLY A 343 -2.55 -9.61 0.75
CA GLY A 343 -3.12 -9.55 -0.59
C GLY A 343 -2.09 -9.80 -1.69
N SER A 344 -0.86 -9.29 -1.55
CA SER A 344 0.19 -9.57 -2.56
C SER A 344 0.59 -11.04 -2.56
N ALA A 345 0.66 -11.70 -1.41
CA ALA A 345 0.99 -13.12 -1.34
C ALA A 345 -0.07 -13.97 -2.08
N VAL A 346 -1.36 -13.68 -1.85
CA VAL A 346 -2.46 -14.38 -2.52
C VAL A 346 -2.48 -14.10 -4.02
N VAL A 347 -2.32 -12.84 -4.43
CA VAL A 347 -2.27 -12.46 -5.85
C VAL A 347 -1.07 -13.09 -6.54
N ASN A 348 0.10 -13.05 -5.91
CA ASN A 348 1.32 -13.64 -6.45
C ASN A 348 1.17 -15.16 -6.63
N ALA A 349 0.64 -15.87 -5.63
CA ALA A 349 0.34 -17.29 -5.74
C ALA A 349 -0.65 -17.59 -6.88
N ALA A 350 -1.69 -16.76 -7.03
CA ALA A 350 -2.67 -16.92 -8.10
C ALA A 350 -2.08 -16.64 -9.50
N VAL A 351 -1.17 -15.69 -9.62
CA VAL A 351 -0.45 -15.41 -10.87
C VAL A 351 0.46 -16.58 -11.23
N GLN A 352 1.24 -17.08 -10.27
CA GLN A 352 2.13 -18.24 -10.48
C GLN A 352 1.35 -19.51 -10.86
N ALA A 353 0.17 -19.71 -10.28
CA ALA A 353 -0.70 -20.84 -10.59
C ALA A 353 -1.56 -20.63 -11.86
N GLY A 354 -1.47 -19.49 -12.55
CA GLY A 354 -2.34 -19.15 -13.68
C GLY A 354 -3.83 -19.02 -13.32
N SER A 355 -4.15 -18.88 -12.03
CA SER A 355 -5.49 -18.94 -11.46
C SER A 355 -6.04 -17.56 -11.07
N ILE A 356 -5.51 -16.47 -11.61
CA ILE A 356 -5.93 -15.11 -11.25
C ILE A 356 -7.44 -14.88 -11.49
N LYS A 357 -7.98 -15.47 -12.57
CA LYS A 357 -9.41 -15.37 -12.93
C LYS A 357 -10.31 -16.07 -11.90
N THR A 358 -9.86 -17.17 -11.29
CA THR A 358 -10.62 -17.84 -10.23
C THR A 358 -10.50 -17.07 -8.91
N VAL A 359 -9.33 -16.56 -8.57
CA VAL A 359 -9.10 -15.95 -7.25
C VAL A 359 -9.69 -14.53 -7.13
N ALA A 360 -9.85 -13.78 -8.23
CA ALA A 360 -10.27 -12.38 -8.20
C ALA A 360 -11.60 -12.13 -7.44
N ALA A 361 -12.68 -12.82 -7.81
CA ALA A 361 -13.99 -12.62 -7.19
C ALA A 361 -14.06 -12.99 -5.69
N PRO A 362 -13.59 -14.18 -5.24
CA PRO A 362 -13.56 -14.51 -3.82
C PRO A 362 -12.62 -13.59 -3.02
N LEU A 363 -11.51 -13.15 -3.61
CA LEU A 363 -10.63 -12.17 -2.96
C LEU A 363 -11.36 -10.84 -2.73
N CYS A 364 -12.08 -10.32 -3.72
CA CYS A 364 -12.91 -9.12 -3.55
C CYS A 364 -14.02 -9.33 -2.52
N ALA A 365 -14.70 -10.47 -2.55
CA ALA A 365 -15.81 -10.80 -1.66
C ALA A 365 -15.41 -10.87 -0.18
N VAL A 366 -14.13 -11.10 0.13
CA VAL A 366 -13.62 -11.27 1.50
C VAL A 366 -12.74 -10.10 1.95
N ALA A 367 -11.81 -9.64 1.11
CA ALA A 367 -10.84 -8.61 1.49
C ALA A 367 -11.44 -7.19 1.52
N LEU A 368 -12.35 -6.86 0.60
CA LEU A 368 -12.96 -5.53 0.55
C LEU A 368 -13.88 -5.23 1.77
N PRO A 369 -14.72 -6.18 2.24
CA PRO A 369 -15.45 -6.00 3.49
C PRO A 369 -14.57 -5.65 4.69
N TRP A 370 -13.43 -6.36 4.85
CA TRP A 370 -12.46 -6.07 5.89
C TRP A 370 -11.85 -4.67 5.74
N ALA A 371 -11.46 -4.30 4.52
CA ALA A 371 -10.87 -2.99 4.24
C ALA A 371 -11.85 -1.86 4.57
N VAL A 372 -13.10 -1.96 4.11
CA VAL A 372 -14.14 -0.96 4.37
C VAL A 372 -14.54 -0.91 5.84
N GLY A 373 -14.70 -2.08 6.48
CA GLY A 373 -14.98 -2.18 7.92
C GLY A 373 -13.92 -1.50 8.78
N SER A 374 -12.68 -1.40 8.27
CA SER A 374 -11.56 -0.81 8.99
C SER A 374 -11.41 0.70 8.88
N LEU A 375 -12.15 1.38 7.97
CA LEU A 375 -11.89 2.77 7.60
C LEU A 375 -12.20 3.81 8.70
N PHE A 376 -13.25 3.58 9.50
CA PHE A 376 -13.88 4.65 10.30
C PHE A 376 -13.86 4.46 11.81
N ALA A 377 -13.76 3.21 12.29
CA ALA A 377 -14.00 2.89 13.71
C ALA A 377 -12.92 2.01 14.35
N MET A 378 -11.71 1.96 13.78
CA MET A 378 -10.64 1.10 14.30
C MET A 378 -9.93 1.69 15.53
N ASN A 379 -10.10 2.98 15.82
CA ASN A 379 -9.58 3.64 17.03
C ASN A 379 -10.47 4.82 17.48
N PRO A 380 -11.77 4.62 17.75
CA PRO A 380 -12.73 5.71 17.92
C PRO A 380 -12.38 6.63 19.09
N PHE A 381 -11.98 6.08 20.25
CA PHE A 381 -11.58 6.90 21.40
C PHE A 381 -10.27 7.65 21.19
N GLY A 382 -9.29 7.02 20.54
CA GLY A 382 -8.05 7.68 20.19
C GLY A 382 -8.25 8.81 19.19
N ASP A 383 -9.15 8.61 18.23
CA ASP A 383 -9.51 9.61 17.23
C ASP A 383 -10.18 10.84 17.86
N GLU A 384 -11.00 10.67 18.91
CA GLU A 384 -11.56 11.82 19.63
C GLU A 384 -10.51 12.63 20.39
N GLY A 385 -9.44 12.00 20.90
CA GLY A 385 -8.35 12.69 21.57
C GLY A 385 -8.85 13.62 22.68
N ALA A 386 -8.50 14.91 22.60
CA ALA A 386 -8.83 15.91 23.62
C ALA A 386 -10.34 16.19 23.76
N VAL A 387 -11.16 15.92 22.74
CA VAL A 387 -12.61 16.16 22.80
C VAL A 387 -13.39 14.96 23.33
N LEU A 388 -12.73 13.85 23.63
CA LEU A 388 -13.36 12.63 24.13
C LEU A 388 -14.28 12.86 25.36
N PRO A 389 -13.89 13.64 26.40
CA PRO A 389 -14.77 13.89 27.55
C PRO A 389 -16.09 14.57 27.16
N VAL A 390 -16.05 15.48 26.18
CA VAL A 390 -17.25 16.15 25.66
C VAL A 390 -18.10 15.16 24.86
N THR A 391 -17.49 14.33 24.01
CA THR A 391 -18.22 13.31 23.25
C THR A 391 -18.93 12.31 24.17
N LEU A 392 -18.26 11.87 25.24
CA LEU A 392 -18.78 10.93 26.23
C LEU A 392 -19.98 11.48 27.00
N THR A 393 -20.01 12.79 27.27
CA THR A 393 -21.09 13.43 28.02
C THR A 393 -22.23 13.94 27.13
N ALA A 394 -21.94 14.35 25.90
CA ALA A 394 -22.91 14.99 25.01
C ALA A 394 -23.67 14.01 24.10
N VAL A 395 -23.16 12.81 23.84
CA VAL A 395 -23.75 11.86 22.87
C VAL A 395 -24.06 10.53 23.55
N PRO A 396 -25.31 10.03 23.47
CA PRO A 396 -25.62 8.71 24.02
C PRO A 396 -24.95 7.61 23.20
N GLY A 397 -24.47 6.55 23.86
CA GLY A 397 -23.64 5.51 23.26
C GLY A 397 -24.27 4.83 22.03
N CYS A 398 -25.60 4.62 22.04
CA CYS A 398 -26.32 4.08 20.89
C CYS A 398 -26.18 4.95 19.63
N GLN A 399 -26.28 6.28 19.77
CA GLN A 399 -26.16 7.22 18.65
C GLN A 399 -24.71 7.37 18.21
N TYR A 400 -23.76 7.33 19.15
CA TYR A 400 -22.33 7.33 18.84
C TYR A 400 -21.93 6.11 18.01
N VAL A 401 -22.26 4.90 18.49
CA VAL A 401 -21.94 3.65 17.78
C VAL A 401 -22.62 3.61 16.41
N ARG A 402 -23.91 3.95 16.31
CA ARG A 402 -24.59 4.02 15.01
C ARG A 402 -23.90 5.01 14.06
N GLY A 403 -23.50 6.16 14.57
CA GLY A 403 -22.80 7.18 13.78
C GLY A 403 -21.46 6.70 13.24
N LEU A 404 -20.74 5.86 13.99
CA LEU A 404 -19.50 5.22 13.52
C LEU A 404 -19.74 4.16 12.43
N LEU A 405 -20.88 3.46 12.46
CA LEU A 405 -21.21 2.42 11.48
C LEU A 405 -21.63 3.01 10.12
N VAL A 406 -22.36 4.13 10.14
CA VAL A 406 -23.04 4.70 8.96
C VAL A 406 -22.08 4.96 7.79
N PRO A 407 -20.92 5.62 7.96
CA PRO A 407 -19.96 5.85 6.86
C PRO A 407 -19.49 4.55 6.20
N GLY A 408 -19.19 3.52 7.01
CA GLY A 408 -18.75 2.22 6.53
C GLY A 408 -19.83 1.51 5.72
N LEU A 409 -21.08 1.55 6.18
CA LEU A 409 -22.22 0.95 5.46
C LEU A 409 -22.56 1.72 4.18
N LEU A 410 -22.55 3.05 4.24
CA LEU A 410 -22.92 3.92 3.12
C LEU A 410 -21.95 3.78 1.94
N ILE A 411 -20.66 3.59 2.22
CA ILE A 411 -19.64 3.36 1.19
C ILE A 411 -19.57 1.87 0.84
N GLY A 412 -19.58 0.98 1.83
CA GLY A 412 -19.33 -0.44 1.64
C GLY A 412 -20.43 -1.19 0.92
N LEU A 413 -21.69 -1.00 1.30
CA LEU A 413 -22.81 -1.74 0.72
C LEU A 413 -23.01 -1.54 -0.79
N PRO A 414 -22.82 -0.34 -1.38
CA PRO A 414 -22.83 -0.22 -2.83
C PRO A 414 -21.51 -0.66 -3.46
N LEU A 415 -20.36 -0.28 -2.88
CA LEU A 415 -19.06 -0.45 -3.53
C LEU A 415 -18.58 -1.91 -3.56
N VAL A 416 -18.74 -2.63 -2.44
CA VAL A 416 -18.14 -3.95 -2.26
C VAL A 416 -18.86 -5.03 -3.08
N PRO A 417 -20.21 -5.12 -3.06
CA PRO A 417 -20.94 -6.02 -3.95
C PRO A 417 -20.76 -5.68 -5.43
N LEU A 418 -20.66 -4.38 -5.77
CA LEU A 418 -20.40 -3.95 -7.15
C LEU A 418 -19.01 -4.41 -7.61
N ALA A 419 -17.96 -4.15 -6.83
CA ALA A 419 -16.60 -4.58 -7.15
C ALA A 419 -16.49 -6.10 -7.25
N THR A 420 -17.14 -6.83 -6.32
CA THR A 420 -17.22 -8.28 -6.36
C THR A 420 -17.96 -8.76 -7.61
N GLY A 421 -19.08 -8.14 -7.96
CA GLY A 421 -19.84 -8.44 -9.18
C GLY A 421 -19.02 -8.22 -10.44
N LEU A 422 -18.32 -7.10 -10.55
CA LEU A 422 -17.39 -6.84 -11.66
C LEU A 422 -16.29 -7.90 -11.75
N ALA A 423 -15.71 -8.30 -10.62
CA ALA A 423 -14.72 -9.38 -10.59
C ALA A 423 -15.33 -10.72 -11.06
N THR A 424 -16.58 -11.02 -10.72
CA THR A 424 -17.24 -12.26 -11.20
C THR A 424 -17.48 -12.30 -12.71
N LEU A 425 -17.50 -11.15 -13.40
CA LEU A 425 -17.69 -11.12 -14.86
C LEU A 425 -16.53 -11.77 -15.63
N VAL A 426 -15.32 -11.72 -15.06
CA VAL A 426 -14.10 -12.30 -15.65
C VAL A 426 -13.73 -13.66 -15.03
N SER A 427 -14.49 -14.10 -14.02
CA SER A 427 -14.28 -15.37 -13.32
C SER A 427 -15.08 -16.53 -13.93
N PRO A 428 -14.59 -17.77 -13.83
CA PRO A 428 -15.22 -18.95 -14.44
C PRO A 428 -16.39 -19.52 -13.61
N TYR A 429 -17.11 -18.69 -12.86
CA TYR A 429 -18.15 -19.14 -11.93
C TYR A 429 -19.54 -19.20 -12.57
N ALA A 430 -20.38 -20.13 -12.11
CA ALA A 430 -21.77 -20.25 -12.51
C ALA A 430 -22.65 -19.14 -11.89
N LEU A 431 -23.83 -18.87 -12.45
CA LEU A 431 -24.68 -17.74 -12.03
C LEU A 431 -24.99 -17.75 -10.52
N LEU A 432 -25.28 -18.93 -9.95
CA LEU A 432 -25.59 -19.08 -8.54
C LEU A 432 -24.39 -18.78 -7.63
N GLU A 433 -23.18 -19.18 -8.05
CA GLU A 433 -21.94 -18.90 -7.33
C GLU A 433 -21.60 -17.41 -7.36
N ARG A 434 -21.82 -16.75 -8.52
CA ARG A 434 -21.67 -15.29 -8.64
C ARG A 434 -22.62 -14.56 -7.70
N ALA A 435 -23.89 -14.94 -7.72
CA ALA A 435 -24.90 -14.37 -6.81
C ALA A 435 -24.53 -14.61 -5.34
N GLY A 436 -24.04 -15.82 -5.02
CA GLY A 436 -23.55 -16.19 -3.69
C GLY A 436 -22.40 -15.32 -3.22
N LEU A 437 -21.39 -15.07 -4.07
CA LEU A 437 -20.25 -14.21 -3.74
C LEU A 437 -20.66 -12.74 -3.55
N ILE A 438 -21.56 -12.23 -4.41
CA ILE A 438 -22.09 -10.86 -4.29
C ILE A 438 -22.85 -10.72 -2.98
N ALA A 439 -23.76 -11.65 -2.66
CA ALA A 439 -24.51 -11.65 -1.41
C ALA A 439 -23.60 -11.79 -0.18
N LEU A 440 -22.61 -12.69 -0.24
CA LEU A 440 -21.59 -12.87 0.79
C LEU A 440 -20.83 -11.56 1.05
N SER A 441 -20.42 -10.86 -0.01
CA SER A 441 -19.65 -9.61 0.13
C SER A 441 -20.47 -8.52 0.84
N GLY A 442 -21.77 -8.41 0.55
CA GLY A 442 -22.68 -7.48 1.23
C GLY A 442 -22.90 -7.87 2.70
N PHE A 443 -23.16 -9.15 2.96
CA PHE A 443 -23.28 -9.71 4.31
C PHE A 443 -22.02 -9.44 5.15
N LEU A 444 -20.86 -9.78 4.62
CA LEU A 444 -19.59 -9.63 5.32
C LEU A 444 -19.25 -8.16 5.55
N THR A 445 -19.67 -7.26 4.66
CA THR A 445 -19.54 -5.81 4.86
C THR A 445 -20.34 -5.34 6.08
N CYS A 446 -21.60 -5.80 6.22
CA CYS A 446 -22.40 -5.52 7.41
C CYS A 446 -21.75 -6.03 8.70
N VAL A 447 -21.27 -7.28 8.69
CA VAL A 447 -20.61 -7.89 9.84
C VAL A 447 -19.32 -7.13 10.19
N ALA A 448 -18.45 -6.89 9.21
CA ALA A 448 -17.20 -6.17 9.40
C ALA A 448 -17.45 -4.80 10.02
N VAL A 449 -18.32 -3.97 9.41
CA VAL A 449 -18.62 -2.64 9.94
C VAL A 449 -19.18 -2.71 11.36
N ALA A 450 -20.08 -3.67 11.66
CA ALA A 450 -20.71 -3.83 12.97
C ALA A 450 -19.74 -4.19 14.10
N ILE A 451 -18.72 -5.01 13.83
CA ILE A 451 -17.77 -5.44 14.87
C ILE A 451 -16.68 -4.40 15.15
N THR A 452 -16.33 -3.55 14.19
CA THR A 452 -15.19 -2.63 14.30
C THR A 452 -15.25 -1.70 15.51
N PRO A 453 -16.36 -1.01 15.83
CA PRO A 453 -16.41 -0.10 16.98
C PRO A 453 -16.06 -0.78 18.30
N LEU A 454 -16.55 -2.02 18.52
CA LEU A 454 -16.23 -2.77 19.73
C LEU A 454 -14.72 -3.04 19.81
N ILE A 455 -14.11 -3.51 18.73
CA ILE A 455 -12.69 -3.83 18.68
C ILE A 455 -11.86 -2.57 18.94
N GLY A 456 -12.17 -1.47 18.25
CA GLY A 456 -11.48 -0.19 18.40
C GLY A 456 -11.60 0.39 19.82
N MET A 457 -12.78 0.32 20.43
CA MET A 457 -12.99 0.74 21.83
C MET A 457 -12.34 -0.20 22.85
N THR A 458 -12.08 -1.46 22.47
CA THR A 458 -11.43 -2.45 23.34
C THR A 458 -9.93 -2.24 23.39
N PHE A 459 -9.34 -1.82 22.28
CA PHE A 459 -7.90 -1.61 22.14
C PHE A 459 -7.58 -0.15 21.78
N PRO A 460 -8.02 0.85 22.56
CA PRO A 460 -7.83 2.25 22.21
C PRO A 460 -6.35 2.61 22.25
N ARG A 461 -5.94 3.49 21.34
CA ARG A 461 -4.62 4.09 21.33
C ARG A 461 -4.76 5.60 21.44
N PHE A 462 -4.18 6.19 22.47
CA PHE A 462 -4.22 7.63 22.73
C PHE A 462 -2.90 8.34 22.39
N SER A 463 -1.80 7.59 22.33
CA SER A 463 -0.49 8.14 21.99
C SER A 463 -0.29 8.15 20.48
N ALA A 464 0.06 9.33 19.97
CA ALA A 464 0.52 9.46 18.60
C ALA A 464 1.87 8.76 18.41
N ILE A 465 2.07 8.24 17.21
CA ILE A 465 3.38 7.85 16.72
C ILE A 465 3.69 8.71 15.52
N SER A 466 4.89 9.27 15.47
CA SER A 466 5.39 9.84 14.24
C SER A 466 5.58 8.74 13.19
N VAL A 467 4.82 8.77 12.10
CA VAL A 467 4.95 7.82 10.99
C VAL A 467 5.82 8.46 9.91
N GLY A 468 7.10 8.11 9.93
CA GLY A 468 8.06 8.71 9.00
C GLY A 468 8.24 10.22 9.24
N ARG A 469 7.74 11.06 8.33
CA ARG A 469 7.96 12.52 8.30
C ARG A 469 6.67 13.35 8.30
N SER A 470 5.51 12.74 8.56
CA SER A 470 4.25 13.46 8.66
C SER A 470 3.81 13.62 10.11
N ARG A 471 2.89 14.57 10.33
CA ARG A 471 2.29 14.92 11.63
C ARG A 471 1.95 13.66 12.45
N ASP A 472 2.06 13.79 13.76
CA ASP A 472 1.67 12.79 14.74
C ASP A 472 0.31 12.15 14.38
N VAL A 473 0.35 10.90 13.92
CA VAL A 473 -0.85 10.10 13.63
C VAL A 473 -1.08 9.18 14.80
N ILE A 474 -2.33 8.94 15.17
CA ILE A 474 -2.71 7.98 16.19
C ILE A 474 -3.26 6.72 15.51
N PRO A 475 -2.39 5.82 15.01
CA PRO A 475 -2.86 4.65 14.29
C PRO A 475 -3.58 3.65 15.20
N PRO A 476 -4.47 2.81 14.64
CA PRO A 476 -5.03 1.71 15.39
C PRO A 476 -3.92 0.76 15.89
N ARG A 477 -4.19 0.05 16.99
CA ARG A 477 -3.27 -1.00 17.46
C ARG A 477 -3.25 -2.15 16.45
N MET A 478 -2.09 -2.75 16.22
CA MET A 478 -1.98 -3.94 15.36
C MET A 478 -2.85 -5.11 15.86
N THR A 479 -3.07 -5.21 17.17
CA THR A 479 -3.99 -6.19 17.76
C THR A 479 -5.44 -5.97 17.34
N ALA A 480 -5.89 -4.71 17.24
CA ALA A 480 -7.22 -4.37 16.74
C ALA A 480 -7.37 -4.77 15.27
N VAL A 481 -6.38 -4.42 14.45
CA VAL A 481 -6.36 -4.73 13.01
C VAL A 481 -6.36 -6.23 12.76
N THR A 482 -5.52 -6.98 13.49
CA THR A 482 -5.42 -8.45 13.37
C THR A 482 -6.67 -9.16 13.85
N LEU A 483 -7.24 -8.75 14.99
CA LEU A 483 -8.50 -9.33 15.48
C LEU A 483 -9.66 -9.05 14.52
N HIS A 484 -9.76 -7.82 14.00
CA HIS A 484 -10.77 -7.48 12.99
C HIS A 484 -10.60 -8.30 11.71
N ALA A 485 -9.35 -8.47 11.24
CA ALA A 485 -9.04 -9.34 10.11
C ALA A 485 -9.45 -10.79 10.37
N ALA A 486 -9.08 -11.35 11.53
CA ALA A 486 -9.43 -12.72 11.88
C ALA A 486 -10.95 -12.94 11.93
N LEU A 487 -11.71 -12.01 12.53
CA LEU A 487 -13.16 -12.11 12.66
C LEU A 487 -13.95 -11.84 11.37
N THR A 488 -13.30 -11.37 10.31
CA THR A 488 -13.94 -11.07 9.02
C THR A 488 -13.42 -11.96 7.90
N VAL A 489 -12.10 -12.00 7.71
CA VAL A 489 -11.44 -12.74 6.63
C VAL A 489 -11.61 -14.24 6.82
N VAL A 490 -11.36 -14.80 8.01
CA VAL A 490 -11.47 -16.26 8.23
C VAL A 490 -12.88 -16.79 7.96
N PRO A 491 -13.96 -16.29 8.60
CA PRO A 491 -15.31 -16.78 8.32
C PRO A 491 -15.75 -16.45 6.88
N GLY A 492 -15.32 -15.31 6.33
CA GLY A 492 -15.57 -14.95 4.93
C GLY A 492 -14.94 -15.94 3.94
N THR A 493 -13.70 -16.35 4.17
CA THR A 493 -12.99 -17.36 3.35
C THR A 493 -13.65 -18.72 3.47
N VAL A 494 -14.09 -19.13 4.67
CA VAL A 494 -14.84 -20.38 4.85
C VAL A 494 -16.15 -20.33 4.05
N LEU A 495 -16.93 -19.25 4.17
CA LEU A 495 -18.18 -19.09 3.41
C LEU A 495 -17.94 -19.08 1.89
N ALA A 496 -16.93 -18.36 1.41
CA ALA A 496 -16.56 -18.35 0.00
C ALA A 496 -16.15 -19.75 -0.47
N GLY A 497 -15.37 -20.47 0.34
CA GLY A 497 -14.98 -21.86 0.09
C GLY A 497 -16.17 -22.80 0.01
N LEU A 498 -17.14 -22.70 0.94
CA LEU A 498 -18.36 -23.52 0.91
C LEU A 498 -19.23 -23.23 -0.33
N VAL A 499 -19.20 -22.01 -0.85
CA VAL A 499 -19.93 -21.63 -2.06
C VAL A 499 -19.26 -22.19 -3.32
N LEU A 500 -17.93 -22.10 -3.42
CA LEU A 500 -17.17 -22.35 -4.66
C LEU A 500 -16.54 -23.75 -4.72
N ALA A 501 -16.08 -24.27 -3.59
CA ALA A 501 -15.30 -25.51 -3.48
C ALA A 501 -15.59 -26.21 -2.13
N PRO A 502 -16.80 -26.77 -1.94
CA PRO A 502 -17.19 -27.38 -0.67
C PRO A 502 -16.32 -28.58 -0.30
N GLU A 503 -15.82 -29.34 -1.28
CA GLU A 503 -14.91 -30.47 -1.05
C GLU A 503 -13.55 -30.03 -0.48
N LEU A 504 -12.93 -29.04 -1.13
CA LEU A 504 -11.66 -28.47 -0.66
C LEU A 504 -11.83 -27.84 0.73
N THR A 505 -12.95 -27.18 0.95
CA THR A 505 -13.26 -26.55 2.25
C THR A 505 -13.47 -27.61 3.33
N ARG A 506 -14.17 -28.72 3.04
CA ARG A 506 -14.30 -29.86 3.95
C ARG A 506 -12.95 -30.43 4.33
N ALA A 507 -12.10 -30.70 3.34
CA ALA A 507 -10.76 -31.23 3.56
C ALA A 507 -9.90 -30.26 4.38
N ALA A 508 -9.97 -28.95 4.09
CA ALA A 508 -9.26 -27.93 4.85
C ALA A 508 -9.75 -27.84 6.30
N LEU A 509 -11.06 -27.90 6.55
CA LEU A 509 -11.64 -27.89 7.89
C LEU A 509 -11.28 -29.16 8.67
N ALA A 510 -11.38 -30.34 8.03
CA ALA A 510 -10.97 -31.62 8.62
C ALA A 510 -9.48 -31.62 8.98
N GLY A 511 -8.64 -31.12 8.07
CA GLY A 511 -7.22 -30.96 8.30
C GLY A 511 -6.91 -29.98 9.44
N LEU A 512 -7.51 -28.79 9.43
CA LEU A 512 -7.23 -27.73 10.40
C LEU A 512 -7.72 -28.07 11.81
N PHE A 513 -8.94 -28.61 11.92
CA PHE A 513 -9.54 -28.90 13.22
C PHE A 513 -9.30 -30.32 13.70
N GLY A 514 -8.85 -31.23 12.84
CA GLY A 514 -8.59 -32.62 13.23
C GLY A 514 -7.14 -33.03 13.00
N SER A 515 -6.76 -33.23 11.73
CA SER A 515 -5.47 -33.87 11.40
C SER A 515 -4.25 -33.08 11.89
N LEU A 516 -4.24 -31.75 11.78
CA LEU A 516 -3.12 -30.91 12.23
C LEU A 516 -2.91 -30.95 13.75
N PRO A 517 -3.93 -30.66 14.58
CA PRO A 517 -3.80 -30.82 16.03
C PRO A 517 -3.41 -32.23 16.44
N ALA A 518 -4.00 -33.27 15.83
CA ALA A 518 -3.68 -34.66 16.12
C ALA A 518 -2.19 -34.96 15.88
N VAL A 519 -1.66 -34.64 14.69
CA VAL A 519 -0.25 -34.85 14.35
C VAL A 519 0.68 -34.06 15.27
N LEU A 520 0.36 -32.79 15.58
CA LEU A 520 1.19 -31.98 16.49
C LEU A 520 1.21 -32.56 17.91
N LEU A 521 0.09 -33.08 18.39
CA LEU A 521 -0.03 -33.71 19.70
C LEU A 521 0.65 -35.08 19.75
N GLU A 522 0.58 -35.88 18.69
CA GLU A 522 1.33 -37.13 18.54
C GLU A 522 2.84 -36.89 18.53
N LEU A 523 3.30 -35.87 17.79
CA LEU A 523 4.71 -35.47 17.79
C LEU A 523 5.18 -34.98 19.16
N LEU A 524 4.32 -34.29 19.90
CA LEU A 524 4.60 -33.85 21.28
C LEU A 524 4.58 -35.03 22.27
N ALA A 525 3.66 -35.98 22.07
CA ALA A 525 3.53 -37.21 22.85
C ALA A 525 4.76 -38.10 22.64
N ALA A 526 5.29 -38.20 21.43
CA ALA A 526 6.55 -38.89 21.15
C ALA A 526 7.76 -38.27 21.90
N ALA A 527 7.64 -37.01 22.33
CA ALA A 527 8.68 -36.27 23.07
C ALA A 527 8.43 -36.20 24.59
N THR A 528 7.29 -36.66 25.11
CA THR A 528 6.89 -36.56 26.54
C THR A 528 6.19 -37.84 27.02
N VAL A 529 5.83 -37.96 28.30
CA VAL A 529 5.08 -39.14 28.82
C VAL A 529 3.60 -39.06 28.41
N ASP A 530 2.99 -40.22 28.08
CA ASP A 530 1.63 -40.63 27.60
C ASP A 530 0.36 -39.76 27.85
N VAL A 531 0.44 -38.61 28.51
CA VAL A 531 -0.70 -37.75 28.88
C VAL A 531 -1.35 -37.03 27.67
N VAL A 532 -0.71 -37.09 26.49
CA VAL A 532 -1.11 -36.31 25.30
C VAL A 532 -1.75 -37.18 24.19
N ALA A 533 -1.78 -38.50 24.33
CA ALA A 533 -2.35 -39.43 23.33
C ALA A 533 -3.89 -39.31 23.19
N ALA A 534 -4.62 -39.26 24.31
CA ALA A 534 -6.08 -39.19 24.29
C ALA A 534 -6.64 -37.90 23.61
N PRO A 535 -6.05 -36.71 23.80
CA PRO A 535 -6.39 -35.53 23.00
C PRO A 535 -6.13 -35.69 21.50
N ALA A 536 -5.06 -36.37 21.09
CA ALA A 536 -4.73 -36.55 19.68
C ALA A 536 -5.77 -37.41 18.95
N ASP A 537 -6.16 -38.54 19.54
CA ASP A 537 -7.20 -39.43 19.01
C ASP A 537 -8.55 -38.72 18.83
N TRP A 538 -8.91 -37.85 19.79
CA TRP A 538 -10.12 -37.05 19.69
C TRP A 538 -10.10 -36.10 18.49
N PHE A 539 -8.97 -35.45 18.23
CA PHE A 539 -8.81 -34.57 17.07
C PHE A 539 -8.79 -35.37 15.76
N ALA A 540 -8.13 -36.52 15.70
CA ALA A 540 -8.15 -37.40 14.53
C ALA A 540 -9.59 -37.82 14.19
N ALA A 541 -10.35 -38.30 15.19
CA ALA A 541 -11.75 -38.67 15.05
C ALA A 541 -12.64 -37.48 14.62
N LEU A 542 -12.36 -36.27 15.12
CA LEU A 542 -13.05 -35.06 14.69
C LEU A 542 -12.77 -34.75 13.21
N GLY A 543 -11.53 -34.92 12.76
CA GLY A 543 -11.13 -34.75 11.35
C GLY A 543 -11.86 -35.72 10.44
N ASP A 544 -11.88 -37.01 10.80
CA ASP A 544 -12.60 -38.05 10.06
C ASP A 544 -14.11 -37.78 10.01
N TRP A 545 -14.69 -37.35 11.13
CA TRP A 545 -16.10 -36.97 11.17
C TRP A 545 -16.39 -35.81 10.21
N ILE A 546 -15.59 -34.73 10.22
CA ILE A 546 -15.73 -33.61 9.27
C ILE A 546 -15.57 -34.10 7.82
N GLY A 547 -14.58 -34.97 7.57
CA GLY A 547 -14.32 -35.56 6.26
C GLY A 547 -15.48 -36.41 5.74
N SER A 548 -16.24 -37.04 6.63
CA SER A 548 -17.40 -37.88 6.32
C SER A 548 -18.70 -37.11 6.07
N LEU A 549 -18.76 -35.81 6.42
CA LEU A 549 -19.97 -35.01 6.23
C LEU A 549 -20.37 -34.90 4.77
N ASP A 550 -21.65 -35.10 4.49
CA ASP A 550 -22.22 -34.86 3.16
C ASP A 550 -21.99 -33.42 2.71
N LEU A 551 -21.68 -33.24 1.42
CA LEU A 551 -21.34 -31.92 0.87
C LEU A 551 -22.53 -30.97 0.89
N ALA A 552 -23.76 -31.46 0.74
CA ALA A 552 -24.94 -30.60 0.85
C ALA A 552 -25.16 -30.17 2.30
N VAL A 553 -24.99 -31.08 3.27
CA VAL A 553 -25.04 -30.75 4.70
C VAL A 553 -23.98 -29.70 5.06
N LEU A 554 -22.75 -29.86 4.59
CA LEU A 554 -21.68 -28.90 4.86
C LEU A 554 -21.95 -27.55 4.16
N ARG A 555 -22.40 -27.57 2.91
CA ARG A 555 -22.67 -26.36 2.13
C ARG A 555 -23.83 -25.56 2.73
N PHE A 556 -24.96 -26.18 3.03
CA PHE A 556 -26.14 -25.48 3.54
C PHE A 556 -26.11 -25.30 5.06
N GLY A 557 -25.83 -26.37 5.80
CA GLY A 557 -25.74 -26.34 7.26
C GLY A 557 -24.54 -25.55 7.77
N GLY A 558 -23.35 -25.79 7.19
CA GLY A 558 -22.13 -25.05 7.52
C GLY A 558 -22.25 -23.57 7.17
N SER A 559 -22.73 -23.23 5.97
CA SER A 559 -22.94 -21.81 5.62
C SER A 559 -23.99 -21.16 6.50
N GLY A 560 -25.10 -21.85 6.78
CA GLY A 560 -26.15 -21.37 7.69
C GLY A 560 -25.61 -21.07 9.09
N LEU A 561 -24.79 -21.97 9.65
CA LEU A 561 -24.14 -21.78 10.93
C LEU A 561 -23.22 -20.56 10.94
N VAL A 562 -22.36 -20.40 9.93
CA VAL A 562 -21.41 -19.27 9.87
C VAL A 562 -22.15 -17.95 9.65
N LEU A 563 -23.19 -17.92 8.81
CA LEU A 563 -24.04 -16.75 8.60
C LEU A 563 -24.75 -16.34 9.91
N PHE A 564 -25.39 -17.29 10.59
CA PHE A 564 -26.06 -17.04 11.86
C PHE A 564 -25.07 -16.55 12.93
N SER A 565 -23.90 -17.20 13.02
CA SER A 565 -22.83 -16.81 13.94
C SER A 565 -22.34 -15.38 13.66
N GLY A 566 -22.18 -15.02 12.38
CA GLY A 566 -21.81 -13.67 11.96
C GLY A 566 -22.83 -12.61 12.38
N LEU A 567 -24.13 -12.89 12.20
CA LEU A 567 -25.21 -12.01 12.67
C LEU A 567 -25.21 -11.87 14.20
N LEU A 568 -25.05 -12.99 14.91
CA LEU A 568 -25.00 -13.01 16.36
C LEU A 568 -23.81 -12.20 16.88
N VAL A 569 -22.62 -12.41 16.32
CA VAL A 569 -21.40 -11.68 16.67
C VAL A 569 -21.58 -10.19 16.36
N ALA A 570 -22.15 -9.81 15.22
CA ALA A 570 -22.43 -8.42 14.88
C ALA A 570 -23.40 -7.77 15.89
N ALA A 571 -24.51 -8.44 16.22
CA ALA A 571 -25.51 -7.95 17.16
C ALA A 571 -24.95 -7.81 18.59
N LEU A 572 -24.20 -8.81 19.06
CA LEU A 572 -23.52 -8.79 20.36
C LEU A 572 -22.44 -7.71 20.40
N SER A 573 -21.68 -7.55 19.31
CA SER A 573 -20.63 -6.53 19.22
C SER A 573 -21.19 -5.12 19.27
N TYR A 574 -22.29 -4.88 18.56
CA TYR A 574 -23.03 -3.62 18.61
C TYR A 574 -23.50 -3.30 20.03
N ARG A 575 -24.18 -4.24 20.71
CA ARG A 575 -24.65 -4.04 22.09
C ARG A 575 -23.50 -3.81 23.07
N ARG A 576 -22.41 -4.57 22.94
CA ARG A 576 -21.22 -4.43 23.79
C ARG A 576 -20.47 -3.13 23.53
N ALA A 577 -20.43 -2.63 22.29
CA ALA A 577 -19.84 -1.34 21.97
C ALA A 577 -20.58 -0.20 22.68
N ILE A 578 -21.91 -0.24 22.68
CA ILE A 578 -22.74 0.74 23.42
C ILE A 578 -22.41 0.70 24.91
N GLY A 579 -22.50 -0.49 25.53
CA GLY A 579 -22.21 -0.62 26.96
C GLY A 579 -20.74 -0.35 27.31
N ARG A 580 -19.81 -0.38 26.36
CA ARG A 580 -18.42 0.01 26.57
C ARG A 580 -18.25 1.53 26.51
N PHE A 581 -18.92 2.19 25.58
CA PHE A 581 -18.99 3.65 25.54
C PHE A 581 -19.55 4.21 26.85
N GLU A 582 -20.70 3.69 27.31
CA GLU A 582 -21.37 4.14 28.54
C GLU A 582 -20.57 3.86 29.83
N ARG A 583 -19.80 2.77 29.88
CA ARG A 583 -18.89 2.54 31.02
C ARG A 583 -17.70 3.47 31.03
N TYR A 584 -17.30 3.97 29.87
CA TYR A 584 -16.19 4.93 29.75
C TYR A 584 -16.63 6.36 30.11
N THR A 585 -17.92 6.67 30.12
CA THR A 585 -18.43 7.98 30.57
C THR A 585 -18.48 8.12 32.09
N THR A 586 -18.48 6.99 32.82
CA THR A 586 -18.66 6.92 34.28
C THR A 586 -17.38 6.64 35.06
N ALA A 587 -16.28 6.37 34.35
CA ALA A 587 -14.93 6.20 34.88
C ALA A 587 -14.14 7.50 34.70
#